data_AF-A0A962MHC1-F1
#
_entry.id   AF-A0A962MHC1-F1
#
_cell.length_a   1.000
_cell.length_b   1.000
_cell.length_c   1.000
_cell.angle_alpha   90.00
_cell.angle_beta   90.00
_cell.angle_gamma   90.00
#
_symmetry.space_group_name_H-M   'P 1'
#
loop_
_entity.id
_entity.type
_entity.pdbx_description
1 polymer ?
#
loop_
_entity_poly.entity_id
_entity_poly.type
_entity_poly.pdbx_seq_one_letter_code
_entity_poly.pdbx_strand_id
1 'polypeptide(L)'
;MLNLALKSVWNRKFTALLTVLTIAISVALLLGVEKTRTGARSSFTSTLSGIDLIVGARSGPVQLLLYSVFRIGNATNNITWDSYQALANDPNIAWTIPISLGDSHRGFRVMGTDQRYFEHYRYARDRSLHFAQGRPFGDIFEAVLGADVAAALGYRLDQPIVISHGLGATS
;
A
#
# COMPACT_ATOMS: atom_id res chain seq x y z
N MET A 1 -23.35 -44.67 -21.91
CA MET A 1 -22.08 -43.93 -22.17
C MET A 1 -21.26 -43.71 -20.89
N LEU A 2 -21.80 -43.10 -19.83
CA LEU A 2 -21.08 -42.85 -18.57
C LEU A 2 -20.47 -44.11 -17.91
N ASN A 3 -21.20 -45.23 -17.94
CA ASN A 3 -20.76 -46.50 -17.34
C ASN A 3 -19.56 -47.15 -18.08
N LEU A 4 -19.42 -46.91 -19.38
CA LEU A 4 -18.26 -47.35 -20.18
C LEU A 4 -17.05 -46.45 -19.92
N ALA A 5 -17.25 -45.14 -19.74
CA ALA A 5 -16.20 -44.20 -19.36
C ALA A 5 -15.61 -44.53 -17.98
N LEU A 6 -16.45 -44.84 -16.99
CA LEU A 6 -16.02 -45.27 -15.65
C LEU A 6 -15.21 -46.58 -15.68
N LYS A 7 -15.65 -47.57 -16.46
CA LYS A 7 -14.88 -48.82 -16.66
C LYS A 7 -13.54 -48.58 -17.38
N SER A 8 -13.48 -47.62 -18.31
CA SER A 8 -12.25 -47.23 -19.01
C SER A 8 -11.23 -46.57 -18.06
N VAL A 9 -11.68 -45.66 -17.19
CA VAL A 9 -10.86 -45.03 -16.14
C VAL A 9 -10.34 -46.08 -15.16
N TRP A 10 -11.18 -47.05 -14.78
CA TRP A 10 -10.79 -48.16 -13.90
C TRP A 10 -9.77 -49.10 -14.55
N ASN A 11 -9.78 -49.27 -15.87
CA ASN A 11 -8.80 -50.10 -16.57
C ASN A 11 -7.43 -49.39 -16.72
N ARG A 12 -7.41 -48.05 -16.69
CA ARG A 12 -6.20 -47.21 -16.80
C ARG A 12 -5.92 -46.43 -15.52
N LYS A 13 -6.03 -47.08 -14.35
CA LYS A 13 -5.96 -46.42 -13.04
C LYS A 13 -4.71 -45.57 -12.85
N PHE A 14 -3.55 -46.05 -13.30
CA PHE A 14 -2.29 -45.35 -13.10
C PHE A 14 -2.24 -44.03 -13.90
N THR A 15 -2.57 -44.09 -15.19
CA THR A 15 -2.61 -42.89 -16.05
C THR A 15 -3.70 -41.92 -15.60
N ALA A 16 -4.88 -42.42 -15.22
CA ALA A 16 -5.97 -41.59 -14.70
C ALA A 16 -5.61 -40.94 -13.36
N LEU A 17 -4.89 -41.63 -12.48
CA LEU A 17 -4.40 -41.07 -11.22
C LEU A 17 -3.40 -39.95 -11.49
N LEU A 18 -2.45 -40.17 -12.41
CA LEU A 18 -1.44 -39.17 -12.74
C LEU A 18 -2.06 -37.91 -13.35
N THR A 19 -3.07 -38.04 -14.23
CA THR A 19 -3.77 -36.88 -14.78
C THR A 19 -4.56 -36.12 -13.71
N VAL A 20 -5.26 -36.83 -12.82
CA VAL A 20 -5.97 -36.21 -11.70
C VAL A 20 -4.99 -35.48 -10.78
N LEU A 21 -3.84 -36.08 -10.46
CA LEU A 21 -2.82 -35.47 -9.62
C LEU A 21 -2.25 -34.19 -10.27
N THR A 22 -1.94 -34.22 -11.56
CA THR A 22 -1.44 -33.04 -12.29
C THR A 22 -2.45 -31.91 -12.32
N ILE A 23 -3.74 -32.22 -12.53
CA ILE A 23 -4.82 -31.23 -12.48
C ILE A 23 -4.95 -30.68 -11.05
N ALA A 24 -4.93 -31.56 -10.03
CA ALA A 24 -5.03 -31.16 -8.64
C ALA A 24 -3.88 -30.23 -8.23
N ILE A 25 -2.64 -30.54 -8.60
CA ILE A 25 -1.47 -29.69 -8.32
C ILE A 25 -1.60 -28.34 -9.03
N SER A 26 -1.95 -28.33 -10.32
CA SER A 26 -2.12 -27.09 -11.09
C SER A 26 -3.18 -26.17 -10.46
N VAL A 27 -4.33 -26.73 -10.09
CA VAL A 27 -5.43 -25.98 -9.46
C VAL A 27 -5.04 -25.53 -8.05
N ALA A 28 -4.38 -26.38 -7.26
CA ALA A 28 -3.91 -26.02 -5.92
C ALA A 28 -2.89 -24.88 -5.95
N LEU A 29 -1.97 -24.88 -6.92
CA LEU A 29 -1.01 -23.79 -7.13
C LEU A 29 -1.72 -22.48 -7.47
N LEU A 30 -2.64 -22.52 -8.45
CA LEU A 30 -3.39 -21.34 -8.86
C LEU A 30 -4.18 -20.73 -7.70
N LEU A 31 -4.94 -21.58 -6.97
CA LEU A 31 -5.71 -21.14 -5.82
C LEU A 31 -4.83 -20.70 -4.65
N GLY A 32 -3.69 -21.37 -4.41
CA GLY A 32 -2.75 -21.00 -3.37
C GLY A 32 -2.15 -19.62 -3.57
N VAL A 33 -1.73 -19.30 -4.80
CA VAL A 33 -1.23 -17.97 -5.17
C VAL A 33 -2.31 -16.92 -4.97
N GLU A 34 -3.53 -17.16 -5.48
CA GLU A 34 -4.62 -16.18 -5.38
C GLU A 34 -5.07 -15.97 -3.93
N LYS A 35 -5.14 -17.04 -3.13
CA LYS A 35 -5.50 -16.97 -1.70
C LYS A 35 -4.45 -16.21 -0.90
N THR A 36 -3.17 -16.46 -1.17
CA THR A 36 -2.05 -15.75 -0.51
C THR A 36 -2.08 -14.26 -0.88
N ARG A 37 -2.25 -13.95 -2.16
CA ARG A 37 -2.38 -12.57 -2.65
C ARG A 37 -3.56 -11.85 -2.00
N THR A 38 -4.72 -12.48 -1.95
CA THR A 38 -5.93 -11.91 -1.36
C THR A 38 -5.82 -11.77 0.16
N GLY A 39 -5.24 -12.75 0.84
CA GLY A 39 -5.00 -12.70 2.28
C GLY A 39 -4.03 -11.60 2.69
N ALA A 40 -2.95 -11.43 1.91
CA ALA A 40 -2.03 -10.31 2.08
C ALA A 40 -2.78 -8.97 1.90
N ARG A 41 -3.54 -8.81 0.81
CA ARG A 41 -4.35 -7.60 0.56
C ARG A 41 -5.33 -7.29 1.70
N SER A 42 -6.04 -8.30 2.21
CA SER A 42 -7.03 -8.13 3.28
C SER A 42 -6.38 -7.72 4.61
N SER A 43 -5.22 -8.28 4.94
CA SER A 43 -4.44 -7.92 6.13
C SER A 43 -3.99 -6.45 6.06
N PHE A 44 -3.64 -5.99 4.86
CA PHE A 44 -3.25 -4.61 4.61
C PHE A 44 -4.42 -3.63 4.67
N THR A 45 -5.57 -3.93 4.06
CA THR A 45 -6.77 -3.08 4.17
C THR A 45 -7.29 -2.98 5.59
N SER A 46 -7.16 -4.05 6.38
CA SER A 46 -7.60 -4.06 7.79
C SER A 46 -6.77 -3.18 8.72
N THR A 47 -5.60 -2.70 8.27
CA THR A 47 -4.74 -1.79 9.05
C THR A 47 -5.15 -0.33 8.87
N LEU A 48 -5.77 0.01 7.74
CA LEU A 48 -6.34 1.32 7.46
C LEU A 48 -7.78 1.37 7.95
N SER A 49 -8.02 2.13 9.01
CA SER A 49 -9.36 2.43 9.47
C SER A 49 -9.76 3.82 8.97
N GLY A 50 -10.98 3.98 8.47
CA GLY A 50 -11.51 5.28 8.07
C GLY A 50 -11.07 5.80 6.69
N ILE A 51 -10.49 4.97 5.81
CA ILE A 51 -10.24 5.36 4.40
C ILE A 51 -11.19 4.58 3.50
N ASP A 52 -12.13 5.29 2.86
CA ASP A 52 -13.13 4.69 1.98
C ASP A 52 -12.61 4.48 0.55
N LEU A 53 -11.76 5.39 0.07
CA LEU A 53 -11.29 5.40 -1.32
C LEU A 53 -9.85 5.90 -1.45
N ILE A 54 -9.08 5.22 -2.30
CA ILE A 54 -7.76 5.69 -2.75
C ILE A 54 -7.89 6.06 -4.23
N VAL A 55 -7.55 7.30 -4.56
CA VAL A 55 -7.58 7.82 -5.92
C VAL A 55 -6.15 8.07 -6.41
N GLY A 56 -5.85 7.62 -7.62
CA GLY A 56 -4.55 7.81 -8.24
C GLY A 56 -4.65 7.67 -9.76
N ALA A 57 -3.54 7.91 -10.46
CA ALA A 57 -3.52 7.72 -11.90
C ALA A 57 -3.76 6.26 -12.28
N ARG A 58 -4.17 6.04 -13.54
CA ARG A 58 -4.48 4.73 -14.10
C ARG A 58 -3.33 3.74 -13.84
N SER A 59 -3.59 2.80 -12.93
CA SER A 59 -2.64 1.79 -12.46
C SER A 59 -3.38 0.57 -11.91
N GLY A 60 -2.67 -0.50 -11.56
CA GLY A 60 -3.27 -1.66 -10.92
C GLY A 60 -3.78 -1.31 -9.51
N PRO A 61 -5.02 -1.66 -9.11
CA PRO A 61 -5.57 -1.29 -7.80
C PRO A 61 -4.71 -1.74 -6.61
N VAL A 62 -4.06 -2.91 -6.73
CA VAL A 62 -3.13 -3.42 -5.70
C VAL A 62 -1.86 -2.59 -5.64
N GLN A 63 -1.32 -2.19 -6.80
CA GLN A 63 -0.12 -1.37 -6.86
C GLN A 63 -0.38 0.02 -6.27
N LEU A 64 -1.53 0.63 -6.59
CA LEU A 64 -1.93 1.93 -6.03
C LEU A 64 -2.03 1.87 -4.50
N LEU A 65 -2.67 0.83 -3.96
CA LEU A 65 -2.79 0.64 -2.51
C LEU A 65 -1.42 0.43 -1.85
N LEU A 66 -0.60 -0.47 -2.39
CA LEU A 66 0.72 -0.77 -1.83
C LEU A 66 1.65 0.46 -1.89
N TYR A 67 1.60 1.22 -2.99
CA TYR A 67 2.40 2.43 -3.16
C TYR A 67 1.93 3.55 -2.23
N SER A 68 0.62 3.82 -2.18
CA SER A 68 0.07 4.94 -1.41
C SER A 68 0.19 4.75 0.11
N VAL A 69 -0.10 3.53 0.57
CA VAL A 69 -0.25 3.25 2.01
C VAL A 69 1.03 2.70 2.61
N PHE A 70 1.58 1.66 1.98
CA PHE A 70 2.75 0.95 2.49
C PHE A 70 4.04 1.51 1.93
N ARG A 71 3.95 2.42 0.95
CA ARG A 71 5.11 2.95 0.24
C ARG A 71 5.94 1.79 -0.34
N ILE A 72 5.28 0.77 -0.88
CA ILE A 72 5.92 -0.39 -1.52
C ILE A 72 5.72 -0.30 -3.03
N GLY A 73 6.79 -0.52 -3.78
CA GLY A 73 6.78 -0.53 -5.24
C GLY A 73 7.28 0.79 -5.86
N ASN A 74 7.00 0.91 -7.16
CA ASN A 74 7.46 1.99 -8.03
C ASN A 74 6.42 3.08 -8.18
N ALA A 75 6.88 4.32 -8.44
CA ALA A 75 6.03 5.47 -8.69
C ALA A 75 4.98 5.16 -9.76
N THR A 76 3.71 5.31 -9.39
CA THR A 76 2.63 5.44 -10.36
C THR A 76 2.64 6.86 -10.90
N ASN A 77 2.03 7.10 -12.07
CA ASN A 77 1.78 8.47 -12.50
C ASN A 77 1.01 9.25 -11.41
N ASN A 78 1.27 10.54 -11.30
CA ASN A 78 0.54 11.42 -10.39
C ASN A 78 -0.78 11.86 -11.02
N ILE A 79 -1.76 12.19 -10.20
CA ILE A 79 -2.92 12.98 -10.64
C ILE A 79 -2.51 14.45 -10.72
N THR A 80 -3.17 15.23 -11.58
CA THR A 80 -2.92 16.67 -11.64
C THR A 80 -3.46 17.36 -10.38
N TRP A 81 -2.86 18.49 -10.02
CA TRP A 81 -3.33 19.30 -8.89
C TRP A 81 -4.79 19.76 -9.08
N ASP A 82 -5.15 20.14 -10.30
CA ASP A 82 -6.52 20.52 -10.65
C ASP A 82 -7.53 19.38 -10.42
N SER A 83 -7.13 18.13 -10.74
CA SER A 83 -7.97 16.95 -10.48
C SER A 83 -8.16 16.72 -8.98
N TYR A 84 -7.10 16.92 -8.20
CA TYR A 84 -7.19 16.85 -6.75
C TYR A 84 -8.10 17.94 -6.18
N GLN A 85 -7.98 19.19 -6.66
CA GLN A 85 -8.85 20.29 -6.23
C GLN A 85 -10.31 20.04 -6.59
N ALA A 86 -10.60 19.48 -7.77
CA ALA A 86 -11.96 19.11 -8.14
C ALA A 86 -12.58 18.10 -7.16
N LEU A 87 -11.80 17.10 -6.72
CA LEU A 87 -12.23 16.13 -5.70
C LEU A 87 -12.36 16.76 -4.32
N ALA A 88 -11.38 17.57 -3.91
CA ALA A 88 -11.38 18.21 -2.59
C ALA A 88 -12.54 19.21 -2.42
N ASN A 89 -13.05 19.77 -3.52
CA ASN A 89 -14.19 20.68 -3.53
C ASN A 89 -15.54 19.98 -3.78
N ASP A 90 -15.57 18.66 -3.95
CA ASP A 90 -16.82 17.92 -4.13
C ASP A 90 -17.59 17.87 -2.79
N PRO A 91 -18.85 18.32 -2.73
CA PRO A 91 -19.62 18.32 -1.48
C PRO A 91 -19.93 16.92 -0.93
N ASN A 92 -19.78 15.86 -1.73
CA ASN A 92 -19.96 14.48 -1.28
C ASN A 92 -18.70 13.92 -0.58
N ILE A 93 -17.58 14.63 -0.62
CA ILE A 93 -16.32 14.20 -0.03
C ILE A 93 -16.10 14.96 1.28
N ALA A 94 -16.15 14.24 2.41
CA ALA A 94 -16.02 14.84 3.73
C ALA A 94 -14.64 15.43 4.00
N TRP A 95 -13.58 14.78 3.51
CA TRP A 95 -12.20 15.23 3.60
C TRP A 95 -11.34 14.49 2.59
N THR A 96 -10.19 15.07 2.25
CA THR A 96 -9.17 14.46 1.41
C THR A 96 -7.79 14.65 2.05
N ILE A 97 -6.87 13.74 1.75
CA ILE A 97 -5.47 13.89 2.11
C ILE A 97 -4.65 13.72 0.83
N PRO A 98 -3.97 14.79 0.35
CA PRO A 98 -3.08 14.67 -0.79
C PRO A 98 -1.82 13.94 -0.35
N ILE A 99 -1.34 13.00 -1.17
CA ILE A 99 -0.05 12.35 -0.94
C ILE A 99 0.82 12.51 -2.18
N SER A 100 2.08 12.86 -1.94
CA SER A 100 3.14 12.86 -2.95
C SER A 100 4.29 12.00 -2.45
N LEU A 101 4.76 11.10 -3.30
CA LEU A 101 5.79 10.12 -2.99
C LEU A 101 6.84 10.15 -4.10
N GLY A 102 8.10 9.97 -3.74
CA GLY A 102 9.20 9.96 -4.70
C GLY A 102 10.53 10.37 -4.08
N ASP A 103 10.49 11.12 -2.99
CA ASP A 103 11.68 11.59 -2.31
C ASP A 103 12.14 10.63 -1.20
N SER A 104 13.41 10.76 -0.82
CA SER A 104 14.00 10.01 0.29
C SER A 104 14.96 10.86 1.10
N HIS A 105 15.24 10.38 2.31
CA HIS A 105 16.22 10.94 3.22
C HIS A 105 16.95 9.79 3.92
N ARG A 106 18.25 9.65 3.65
CA ARG A 106 19.11 8.59 4.23
C ARG A 106 18.51 7.17 4.15
N GLY A 107 17.87 6.86 3.01
CA GLY A 107 17.21 5.58 2.75
C GLY A 107 15.76 5.47 3.26
N PHE A 108 15.27 6.44 4.04
CA PHE A 108 13.88 6.52 4.46
C PHE A 108 13.04 7.27 3.44
N ARG A 109 11.81 6.79 3.18
CA ARG A 109 10.90 7.41 2.22
C ARG A 109 10.27 8.68 2.81
N VAL A 110 10.32 9.76 2.04
CA VAL A 110 9.69 11.03 2.36
C VAL A 110 8.35 11.12 1.62
N MET A 111 7.33 11.61 2.32
CA MET A 111 5.99 11.83 1.79
C MET A 111 5.65 13.31 1.95
N GLY A 112 5.23 13.94 0.85
CA GLY A 112 4.56 15.23 0.88
C GLY A 112 3.07 15.05 1.13
N THR A 113 2.51 15.79 2.09
CA THR A 113 1.08 15.79 2.41
C THR A 113 0.71 17.12 3.08
N ASP A 114 -0.53 17.28 3.52
CA ASP A 114 -0.99 18.44 4.28
C ASP A 114 -1.30 18.08 5.75
N GLN A 115 -1.72 19.07 6.53
CA GLN A 115 -2.00 18.88 7.96
C GLN A 115 -3.18 17.94 8.23
N ARG A 116 -4.08 17.77 7.27
CA ARG A 116 -5.25 16.87 7.38
C ARG A 116 -4.83 15.42 7.58
N TYR A 117 -3.62 15.06 7.15
CA TYR A 117 -3.01 13.76 7.44
C TYR A 117 -2.98 13.48 8.96
N PHE A 118 -2.58 14.45 9.79
CA PHE A 118 -2.51 14.23 11.23
C PHE A 118 -3.88 14.21 11.91
N GLU A 119 -4.88 14.85 11.30
CA GLU A 119 -6.24 14.94 11.84
C GLU A 119 -7.05 13.67 11.56
N HIS A 120 -7.05 13.23 10.29
CA HIS A 120 -7.92 12.15 9.82
C HIS A 120 -7.25 10.78 9.71
N TYR A 121 -5.92 10.71 9.58
CA TYR A 121 -5.26 9.41 9.45
C TYR A 121 -5.41 8.60 10.74
N ARG A 122 -5.80 7.33 10.57
CA ARG A 122 -5.95 6.35 11.64
C ARG A 122 -5.24 5.06 11.28
N TYR A 123 -4.55 4.49 12.26
CA TYR A 123 -3.83 3.22 12.10
C TYR A 123 -4.27 2.21 13.18
N ALA A 124 -4.05 0.92 12.91
CA ALA A 124 -4.23 -0.17 13.88
C ALA A 124 -5.58 -0.12 14.64
N ARG A 125 -6.70 -0.10 13.90
CA ARG A 125 -8.08 -0.08 14.44
C ARG A 125 -8.41 1.21 15.21
N ASP A 126 -8.24 2.35 14.55
CA ASP A 126 -8.71 3.68 15.00
C ASP A 126 -7.78 4.48 15.95
N ARG A 127 -6.47 4.23 15.91
CA ARG A 127 -5.52 5.08 16.63
C ARG A 127 -5.16 6.32 15.81
N SER A 128 -5.32 7.49 16.40
CA SER A 128 -4.80 8.74 15.87
C SER A 128 -3.27 8.80 15.95
N LEU A 129 -2.67 9.59 15.07
CA LEU A 129 -1.26 9.94 15.19
C LEU A 129 -1.06 10.82 16.43
N HIS A 130 -0.08 10.48 17.26
CA HIS A 130 0.28 11.25 18.45
C HIS A 130 1.72 11.72 18.34
N PHE A 131 1.94 13.00 18.63
CA PHE A 131 3.27 13.58 18.69
C PHE A 131 3.87 13.34 20.07
N ALA A 132 4.99 12.60 20.11
CA ALA A 132 5.77 12.51 21.34
C ALA A 132 6.41 13.87 21.69
N GLN A 133 6.83 14.61 20.67
CA GLN A 133 7.43 15.94 20.75
C GLN A 133 7.09 16.74 19.49
N GLY A 134 7.08 18.07 19.59
CA GLY A 134 6.85 18.97 18.45
C GLY A 134 5.36 19.11 18.08
N ARG A 135 5.12 19.47 16.81
CA ARG A 135 3.79 19.76 16.24
C ARG A 135 3.73 19.36 14.76
N PRO A 136 2.53 19.31 14.15
CA PRO A 136 2.41 19.26 12.69
C PRO A 136 3.22 20.39 12.02
N PHE A 137 3.71 20.10 10.81
CA PHE A 137 4.39 21.10 10.00
C PHE A 137 3.42 22.24 9.61
N GLY A 138 3.89 23.48 9.67
CA GLY A 138 3.15 24.69 9.34
C GLY A 138 3.75 25.51 8.20
N ASP A 139 4.98 25.21 7.80
CA ASP A 139 5.71 25.90 6.73
C ASP A 139 6.37 24.88 5.78
N ILE A 140 6.75 25.32 4.57
CA ILE A 140 7.28 24.49 3.48
C ILE A 140 8.66 23.87 3.78
N PHE A 141 9.36 24.37 4.80
CA PHE A 141 10.66 23.85 5.25
C PHE A 141 10.58 23.05 6.57
N GLU A 142 9.37 22.82 7.08
CA GLU A 142 9.16 21.98 8.26
C GLU A 142 8.85 20.54 7.84
N ALA A 143 9.31 19.57 8.64
CA ALA A 143 9.03 18.16 8.43
C ALA A 143 8.71 17.46 9.76
N VAL A 144 7.85 16.45 9.69
CA VAL A 144 7.55 15.57 10.82
C VAL A 144 8.27 14.25 10.61
N LEU A 145 9.05 13.83 11.60
CA LEU A 145 9.77 12.56 11.59
C LEU A 145 8.96 11.47 12.28
N GLY A 146 8.94 10.28 11.68
CA GLY A 146 8.44 9.09 12.36
C GLY A 146 9.35 8.69 13.53
N ALA A 147 8.78 8.11 14.58
CA ALA A 147 9.52 7.75 15.80
C ALA A 147 10.73 6.84 15.52
N ASP A 148 10.56 5.83 14.66
CA ASP A 148 11.63 4.90 14.31
C ASP A 148 12.78 5.60 13.55
N VAL A 149 12.44 6.55 12.66
CA VAL A 149 13.44 7.32 11.89
C VAL A 149 14.22 8.26 12.81
N ALA A 150 13.51 8.95 13.71
CA ALA A 150 14.13 9.84 14.68
C ALA A 150 15.08 9.08 15.61
N ALA A 151 14.67 7.90 16.09
CA ALA A 151 15.52 7.05 16.94
C ALA A 151 16.73 6.50 16.18
N ALA A 152 16.53 5.96 14.97
CA ALA A 152 17.59 5.34 14.18
C ALA A 152 18.66 6.34 13.73
N LEU A 153 18.27 7.57 13.41
CA LEU A 153 19.19 8.63 12.95
C LEU A 153 19.63 9.57 14.07
N GLY A 154 19.09 9.42 15.29
CA GLY A 154 19.42 10.25 16.45
C GLY A 154 18.95 11.70 16.32
N TYR A 155 17.87 11.94 15.57
CA TYR A 155 17.37 13.29 15.32
C TYR A 155 16.71 13.91 16.56
N ARG A 156 16.87 15.23 16.67
CA ARG A 156 16.19 16.09 17.66
C ARG A 156 15.41 17.17 16.92
N LEU A 157 14.50 17.84 17.64
CA LEU A 157 13.79 19.00 17.10
C LEU A 157 14.77 20.08 16.65
N ASP A 158 14.33 20.86 15.66
CA ASP A 158 15.05 22.01 15.08
C ASP A 158 16.39 21.67 14.41
N GLN A 159 16.62 20.39 14.09
CA GLN A 159 17.78 19.97 13.30
C GLN A 159 17.47 20.03 11.80
N PRO A 160 18.41 20.56 10.98
CA PRO A 160 18.23 20.58 9.54
C PRO A 160 18.33 19.17 8.96
N ILE A 161 17.46 18.88 7.99
CA ILE A 161 17.48 17.65 7.21
C ILE A 161 17.56 18.01 5.72
N VAL A 162 18.21 17.15 4.93
CA VAL A 162 18.33 17.31 3.47
C VAL A 162 17.57 16.19 2.79
N ILE A 163 16.56 16.54 2.01
CA ILE A 163 15.74 15.59 1.24
C ILE A 163 16.33 15.45 -0.16
N SER A 164 16.24 14.27 -0.75
CA SER A 164 16.74 13.99 -2.10
C SER A 164 15.66 13.35 -2.95
N HIS A 165 15.67 13.68 -4.23
CA HIS A 165 14.71 13.12 -5.18
C HIS A 165 15.11 11.70 -5.59
N GLY A 166 14.15 10.78 -5.53
CA GLY A 166 14.38 9.36 -5.73
C GLY A 166 14.93 8.66 -4.48
N LEU A 167 15.12 7.33 -4.58
CA LEU A 167 15.74 6.50 -3.54
C LEU A 167 17.28 6.63 -3.49
N GLY A 168 17.82 7.76 -3.95
CA GLY A 168 19.26 8.03 -3.95
C GLY A 168 19.73 8.41 -2.54
N ALA A 169 20.68 7.66 -2.00
CA ALA A 169 21.38 8.05 -0.79
C ALA A 169 22.22 9.30 -1.09
N THR A 170 21.80 10.45 -0.59
CA THR A 170 22.72 11.57 -0.44
C THR A 170 23.42 11.42 0.90
N SER A 171 24.75 11.39 0.82
CA SER A 171 25.66 11.45 1.96
C SER A 171 25.84 12.89 2.40
#